data_AF-A0A7S2RDD1-F1
#
_entry.id   AF-A0A7S2RDD1-F1
#
_cell.length_a   1.000
_cell.length_b   1.000
_cell.length_c   1.000
_cell.angle_alpha   90.00
_cell.angle_beta   90.00
_cell.angle_gamma   90.00
#
_symmetry.space_group_name_H-M   'P 1'
#
loop_
_entity.id
_entity.type
_entity.pdbx_description
1 polymer ?
#
loop_
_entity_poly.entity_id
_entity_poly.type
_entity_poly.pdbx_seq_one_letter_code
_entity_poly.pdbx_strand_id
1 'polypeptide(L)'
;MASASDAESVDHGPPYDEARDNANLDWVDGSDYESDYESEDSGGVGDSLDRGTEKEDGVCRGVSGAGTCGARMFDDNFVHVAPKYYDWKEIFPFLETILENEAVIQSELRNFMQERWCPWPEEKLYYAPDQNGDWKVIPLMHTFPAFCESKKTVIESNGKLCPKTMELMSAIPGIRTVLFSRLGPETRLSCHQGWCDLANYVLRCHLPLIVPKKPNSCGMWVEREVRYHKPKEILVFDDSKFHKAFNASNEERIILIFDIVRPKSIPKGLATGGHTEQLDSFIEAYKQSIGAL
;
A
#
# COMPACT_ATOMS: atom_id res chain seq x y z
N MET A 1 37.67 4.43 50.93
CA MET A 1 37.40 5.78 50.35
C MET A 1 37.55 5.61 48.84
N ALA A 2 36.46 5.33 48.10
CA ALA A 2 35.60 6.29 47.39
C ALA A 2 36.41 7.08 46.33
N SER A 3 36.39 6.72 45.04
CA SER A 3 35.35 6.79 43.98
C SER A 3 35.55 8.01 43.08
N ALA A 4 35.71 7.79 41.77
CA ALA A 4 35.40 8.70 40.66
C ALA A 4 35.27 7.77 39.42
N SER A 5 34.07 7.35 38.99
CA SER A 5 33.02 8.06 38.24
C SER A 5 33.48 8.50 36.84
N ASP A 6 33.49 7.56 35.90
CA ASP A 6 33.51 7.82 34.46
C ASP A 6 32.11 8.28 34.02
N ALA A 7 32.04 9.50 33.50
CA ALA A 7 30.84 10.03 32.86
C ALA A 7 30.96 9.79 31.34
N GLU A 8 30.12 8.88 30.83
CA GLU A 8 29.91 8.70 29.39
C GLU A 8 29.28 9.97 28.80
N SER A 9 29.91 10.52 27.77
CA SER A 9 29.36 11.60 26.96
C SER A 9 28.19 11.08 26.15
N VAL A 10 26.98 11.54 26.48
CA VAL A 10 25.78 11.32 25.67
C VAL A 10 25.90 12.13 24.39
N ASP A 11 26.01 11.44 23.26
CA ASP A 11 25.94 12.04 21.92
C ASP A 11 24.51 12.56 21.70
N HIS A 12 24.35 13.88 21.85
CA HIS A 12 23.15 14.56 21.42
C HIS A 12 23.27 14.80 19.92
N GLY A 13 22.57 13.96 19.14
CA GLY A 13 22.39 14.16 17.71
C GLY A 13 21.87 15.57 17.38
N PRO A 14 21.93 15.99 16.10
CA PRO A 14 21.65 17.35 15.69
C PRO A 14 20.28 17.84 16.19
N PRO A 15 20.14 19.13 16.54
CA PRO A 15 18.91 19.66 17.09
C PRO A 15 17.74 19.49 16.12
N TYR A 16 16.60 19.07 16.67
CA TYR A 16 15.33 18.96 15.97
C TYR A 16 14.94 20.29 15.31
N ASP A 17 14.72 20.27 13.99
CA ASP A 17 14.34 21.42 13.16
C ASP A 17 12.91 21.24 12.63
N GLU A 18 11.95 21.85 13.32
CA GLU A 18 10.52 21.77 12.95
C GLU A 18 10.21 22.36 11.56
N ALA A 19 11.00 23.32 11.08
CA ALA A 19 10.70 24.03 9.83
C ALA A 19 11.05 23.18 8.61
N ARG A 20 12.20 22.50 8.65
CA ARG A 20 12.62 21.57 7.59
C ARG A 20 11.74 20.33 7.54
N ASP A 21 11.22 19.91 8.69
CA ASP A 21 10.40 18.71 8.82
C ASP A 21 8.93 18.90 8.44
N ASN A 22 8.35 20.10 8.65
CA ASN A 22 6.99 20.40 8.20
C ASN A 22 6.91 20.53 6.67
N ALA A 23 7.96 21.03 6.01
CA ALA A 23 8.05 21.07 4.54
C ALA A 23 8.03 19.67 3.88
N ASN A 24 8.36 18.60 4.63
CA ASN A 24 8.25 17.22 4.17
C ASN A 24 6.83 16.66 4.25
N LEU A 25 5.91 17.30 4.98
CA LEU A 25 4.53 16.86 5.16
C LEU A 25 3.51 17.62 4.32
N ASP A 26 3.86 18.79 3.77
CA ASP A 26 2.98 19.56 2.86
C ASP A 26 2.52 18.70 1.65
N TRP A 27 3.37 17.80 1.17
CA TRP A 27 3.04 16.85 0.09
C TRP A 27 2.04 15.75 0.49
N VAL A 28 1.84 15.50 1.78
CA VAL A 28 0.98 14.44 2.29
C VAL A 28 -0.49 14.82 2.16
N ASP A 29 -0.84 16.10 2.01
CA ASP A 29 -2.23 16.58 1.96
C ASP A 29 -2.94 16.31 0.62
N GLY A 30 -2.20 15.96 -0.43
CA GLY A 30 -2.73 15.65 -1.76
C GLY A 30 -2.65 16.80 -2.77
N SER A 31 -1.97 17.90 -2.44
CA SER A 31 -1.66 19.00 -3.38
C SER A 31 -0.96 18.53 -4.67
N ASP A 32 -0.13 17.47 -4.60
CA ASP A 32 0.53 16.85 -5.78
C ASP A 32 -0.40 16.01 -6.67
N TYR A 33 -1.63 15.71 -6.22
CA TYR A 33 -2.56 14.90 -7.00
C TYR A 33 -2.86 15.53 -8.37
N GLU A 34 -2.90 16.86 -8.45
CA GLU A 34 -3.15 17.57 -9.71
C GLU A 34 -1.93 17.49 -10.65
N SER A 35 -0.70 17.52 -10.13
CA SER A 35 0.52 17.46 -10.96
C SER A 35 0.85 16.07 -11.49
N ASP A 36 0.59 15.01 -10.73
CA ASP A 36 0.85 13.64 -11.17
C ASP A 36 -0.08 13.24 -12.34
N TYR A 37 -1.31 13.76 -12.35
CA TYR A 37 -2.33 13.48 -13.35
C TYR A 37 -2.05 14.16 -14.72
N GLU A 38 -1.41 15.33 -14.72
CA GLU A 38 -1.13 16.09 -15.95
C GLU A 38 0.03 15.53 -16.79
N SER A 39 0.86 14.63 -16.23
CA SER A 39 2.07 14.14 -16.89
C SER A 39 1.85 13.05 -17.96
N GLU A 40 0.66 12.44 -18.03
CA GLU A 40 0.38 11.35 -18.96
C GLU A 40 -0.31 11.78 -20.28
N ASP A 41 -0.76 13.03 -20.42
CA ASP A 41 -1.64 13.45 -21.54
C ASP A 41 -0.98 14.38 -22.59
N SER A 42 0.33 14.62 -22.54
CA SER A 42 1.01 15.47 -23.53
C SER A 42 1.46 14.70 -24.78
N GLY A 43 0.50 14.20 -25.57
CA GLY A 43 0.72 13.60 -26.90
C GLY A 43 -0.14 14.28 -27.97
N GLY A 44 0.31 15.41 -28.50
CA GLY A 44 -0.46 16.22 -29.46
C GLY A 44 -0.65 15.57 -30.84
N VAL A 45 -1.82 15.80 -31.45
CA VAL A 45 -2.04 15.76 -32.90
C VAL A 45 -3.01 16.88 -33.29
N GLY A 46 -2.59 17.69 -34.27
CA GLY A 46 -3.28 18.89 -34.74
C GLY A 46 -4.45 18.65 -35.70
N ASP A 47 -5.21 19.74 -35.86
CA ASP A 47 -6.39 19.97 -36.70
C ASP A 47 -6.29 19.50 -38.16
N SER A 48 -7.37 18.89 -38.66
CA SER A 48 -7.95 19.28 -39.96
C SER A 48 -9.42 18.85 -40.03
N LEU A 49 -10.29 19.80 -40.38
CA LEU A 49 -11.73 19.64 -40.63
C LEU A 49 -11.98 19.16 -42.07
N ASP A 50 -12.90 18.21 -42.26
CA ASP A 50 -13.77 18.20 -43.44
C ASP A 50 -15.13 17.54 -43.15
N ARG A 51 -16.21 18.09 -43.72
CA ARG A 51 -17.61 17.72 -43.49
C ARG A 51 -18.12 16.83 -44.63
N GLY A 52 -18.88 15.78 -44.32
CA GLY A 52 -19.63 14.99 -45.30
C GLY A 52 -20.73 14.14 -44.66
N THR A 53 -21.87 14.06 -45.33
CA THR A 53 -23.23 13.68 -44.87
C THR A 53 -23.56 12.17 -44.83
N GLU A 54 -24.44 11.81 -43.89
CA GLU A 54 -25.50 10.76 -43.85
C GLU A 54 -25.28 9.34 -44.42
N LYS A 55 -25.50 8.31 -43.59
CA LYS A 55 -26.63 7.35 -43.66
C LYS A 55 -26.59 6.30 -42.55
N GLU A 56 -27.76 6.02 -41.98
CA GLU A 56 -28.03 4.92 -41.04
C GLU A 56 -27.94 3.57 -41.75
N ASP A 57 -27.27 2.59 -41.14
CA ASP A 57 -27.61 1.17 -41.14
C ASP A 57 -26.77 0.44 -40.07
N GLY A 58 -27.42 -0.40 -39.27
CA GLY A 58 -26.90 -0.88 -37.98
C GLY A 58 -25.73 -1.85 -38.06
N VAL A 59 -24.69 -1.56 -37.27
CA VAL A 59 -23.71 -2.52 -36.71
C VAL A 59 -23.14 -1.91 -35.42
N CYS A 60 -23.06 -2.70 -34.34
CA CYS A 60 -22.35 -2.35 -33.11
C CYS A 60 -20.89 -1.97 -33.40
N ARG A 61 -20.46 -0.74 -33.10
CA ARG A 61 -19.06 -0.33 -32.88
C ARG A 61 -19.01 1.03 -32.17
N GLY A 62 -17.94 1.21 -31.38
CA GLY A 62 -17.81 2.17 -30.30
C GLY A 62 -17.92 3.65 -30.67
N VAL A 63 -18.23 4.44 -29.64
CA VAL A 63 -18.21 5.90 -29.70
C VAL A 63 -17.00 6.37 -28.89
N SER A 64 -15.97 6.79 -29.62
CA SER A 64 -15.02 7.80 -29.20
C SER A 64 -15.76 9.15 -29.16
N GLY A 65 -15.66 9.85 -28.03
CA GLY A 65 -16.15 11.21 -27.88
C GLY A 65 -15.17 11.98 -26.99
N ALA A 66 -14.29 12.75 -27.63
CA ALA A 66 -13.50 13.76 -26.97
C ALA A 66 -14.45 14.81 -26.39
N GLY A 67 -14.59 14.80 -25.07
CA GLY A 67 -15.30 15.81 -24.30
C GLY A 67 -14.30 16.47 -23.37
N THR A 68 -14.10 17.77 -23.56
CA THR A 68 -13.40 18.65 -22.62
C THR A 68 -13.89 18.42 -21.19
N CYS A 69 -12.97 18.35 -20.21
CA CYS A 69 -13.30 18.17 -18.79
C CYS A 69 -13.89 19.47 -18.20
N GLY A 70 -15.05 19.89 -18.71
CA GLY A 70 -15.93 20.75 -17.93
C GLY A 70 -16.42 19.94 -16.73
N ALA A 71 -16.24 20.49 -15.53
CA ALA A 71 -16.72 19.95 -14.27
C ALA A 71 -18.06 19.21 -14.45
N ARG A 72 -18.03 17.88 -14.41
CA ARG A 72 -19.26 17.10 -14.30
C ARG A 72 -19.83 17.43 -12.94
N MET A 73 -20.90 18.22 -12.95
CA MET A 73 -21.78 18.34 -11.80
C MET A 73 -22.12 16.93 -11.34
N PHE A 74 -21.88 16.69 -10.06
CA PHE A 74 -22.24 15.46 -9.36
C PHE A 74 -23.72 15.19 -9.64
N ASP A 75 -23.99 14.12 -10.39
CA ASP A 75 -25.35 13.61 -10.54
C ASP A 75 -25.76 13.02 -9.18
N ASP A 76 -26.85 13.53 -8.60
CA ASP A 76 -27.39 13.20 -7.27
C ASP A 76 -27.97 11.77 -7.18
N ASN A 77 -27.50 10.85 -8.01
CA ASN A 77 -27.66 9.41 -7.80
C ASN A 77 -26.62 8.98 -6.78
N PHE A 78 -27.03 8.94 -5.50
CA PHE A 78 -26.23 8.53 -4.34
C PHE A 78 -25.66 7.11 -4.52
N VAL A 79 -24.59 6.97 -5.30
CA VAL A 79 -23.66 5.86 -5.17
C VAL A 79 -23.11 5.99 -3.77
N HIS A 80 -23.46 5.08 -2.86
CA HIS A 80 -22.83 5.03 -1.55
C HIS A 80 -21.33 4.91 -1.76
N VAL A 81 -20.62 6.03 -1.68
CA VAL A 81 -19.16 6.04 -1.79
C VAL A 81 -18.67 5.32 -0.55
N ALA A 82 -18.12 4.12 -0.75
CA ALA A 82 -17.59 3.32 0.34
C ALA A 82 -16.56 4.13 1.15
N PRO A 83 -16.52 3.99 2.49
CA PRO A 83 -15.54 4.67 3.33
C PRO A 83 -14.09 4.43 2.86
N LYS A 84 -13.23 5.41 3.14
CA LYS A 84 -11.78 5.33 2.85
C LYS A 84 -11.10 4.41 3.86
N TYR A 85 -11.39 4.65 5.14
CA TYR A 85 -10.94 3.88 6.28
C TYR A 85 -12.13 3.29 7.02
N TYR A 86 -11.89 2.18 7.72
CA TYR A 86 -12.89 1.45 8.47
C TYR A 86 -12.41 1.22 9.90
N ASP A 87 -13.33 1.23 10.86
CA ASP A 87 -13.04 0.77 12.20
C ASP A 87 -12.96 -0.77 12.19
N TRP A 88 -11.74 -1.28 12.35
CA TRP A 88 -11.49 -2.72 12.33
C TRP A 88 -12.22 -3.46 13.46
N LYS A 89 -12.53 -2.81 14.59
CA LYS A 89 -13.29 -3.44 15.68
C LYS A 89 -14.73 -3.71 15.29
N GLU A 90 -15.28 -2.90 14.38
CA GLU A 90 -16.63 -3.09 13.86
C GLU A 90 -16.65 -4.12 12.75
N ILE A 91 -15.74 -4.03 11.77
CA ILE A 91 -15.79 -4.86 10.57
C ILE A 91 -15.05 -6.19 10.69
N PHE A 92 -13.98 -6.24 11.49
CA PHE A 92 -13.10 -7.40 11.68
C PHE A 92 -12.69 -7.57 13.16
N PRO A 93 -13.64 -7.73 14.10
CA PRO A 93 -13.34 -7.81 15.54
C PRO A 93 -12.37 -8.93 15.92
N PHE A 94 -12.29 -10.00 15.12
CA PHE A 94 -11.33 -11.10 15.31
C PHE A 94 -9.86 -10.68 15.16
N LEU A 95 -9.58 -9.47 14.66
CA LEU A 95 -8.21 -8.93 14.60
C LEU A 95 -7.64 -8.55 15.97
N GLU A 96 -8.45 -8.50 17.02
CA GLU A 96 -7.96 -8.31 18.39
C GLU A 96 -6.92 -9.38 18.75
N THR A 97 -7.17 -10.65 18.42
CA THR A 97 -6.21 -11.75 18.63
C THR A 97 -4.88 -11.50 17.92
N ILE A 98 -4.91 -10.88 16.74
CA ILE A 98 -3.69 -10.55 15.99
C ILE A 98 -2.91 -9.44 16.70
N LEU A 99 -3.62 -8.42 17.16
CA LEU A 99 -3.03 -7.27 17.86
C LEU A 99 -2.41 -7.67 19.22
N GLU A 100 -3.08 -8.57 19.95
CA GLU A 100 -2.58 -9.16 21.19
C GLU A 100 -1.28 -9.96 20.97
N ASN A 101 -1.15 -10.60 19.80
CA ASN A 101 0.02 -11.40 19.42
C ASN A 101 1.05 -10.65 18.57
N GLU A 102 0.93 -9.32 18.43
CA GLU A 102 1.83 -8.51 17.61
C GLU A 102 3.31 -8.68 18.00
N ALA A 103 3.62 -8.84 19.29
CA ALA A 103 4.99 -9.07 19.74
C ALA A 103 5.60 -10.38 19.20
N VAL A 104 4.78 -11.42 19.02
CA VAL A 104 5.21 -12.69 18.41
C VAL A 104 5.53 -12.48 16.94
N ILE A 105 4.65 -11.79 16.22
CA ILE A 105 4.84 -11.44 14.80
C ILE A 105 6.11 -10.61 14.61
N GLN A 106 6.29 -9.59 15.45
CA GLN A 106 7.49 -8.74 15.46
C GLN A 106 8.76 -9.52 15.81
N SER A 107 8.67 -10.55 16.66
CA SER A 107 9.82 -11.41 16.97
C SER A 107 10.24 -12.28 15.79
N GLU A 108 9.30 -12.84 15.04
CA GLU A 108 9.59 -13.68 13.87
C GLU A 108 10.10 -12.87 12.68
N LEU A 109 9.75 -11.57 12.58
CA LEU A 109 10.36 -10.65 11.62
C LEU A 109 11.90 -10.63 11.73
N ARG A 110 12.46 -10.81 12.94
CA ARG A 110 13.91 -10.84 13.15
C ARG A 110 14.61 -12.04 12.49
N ASN A 111 13.87 -13.06 12.08
CA ASN A 111 14.43 -14.19 11.34
C ASN A 111 14.91 -13.81 9.93
N PHE A 112 14.52 -12.62 9.44
CA PHE A 112 14.93 -12.11 8.12
C PHE A 112 16.10 -11.11 8.16
N MET A 113 16.78 -10.96 9.31
CA MET A 113 17.87 -9.99 9.50
C MET A 113 19.13 -10.27 8.67
N GLN A 114 19.22 -11.41 7.96
CA GLN A 114 20.36 -11.81 7.12
C GLN A 114 20.04 -11.84 5.60
N GLU A 115 19.20 -10.91 5.12
CA GLU A 115 18.88 -10.67 3.70
C GLU A 115 17.92 -11.68 3.01
N ARG A 116 16.61 -11.38 3.12
CA ARG A 116 15.57 -11.85 2.16
C ARG A 116 14.56 -10.76 1.78
N TRP A 117 14.92 -9.51 2.03
CA TRP A 117 14.11 -8.38 1.64
C TRP A 117 14.22 -8.18 0.13
N CYS A 118 13.13 -8.43 -0.59
CA CYS A 118 13.11 -8.19 -2.02
C CYS A 118 12.64 -6.77 -2.29
N PRO A 119 13.34 -6.01 -3.16
CA PRO A 119 12.81 -4.77 -3.70
C PRO A 119 11.42 -5.01 -4.31
N TRP A 120 10.52 -4.07 -4.10
CA TRP A 120 9.24 -4.10 -4.80
C TRP A 120 9.48 -3.93 -6.31
N PRO A 121 8.85 -4.74 -7.18
CA PRO A 121 9.17 -4.76 -8.61
C PRO A 121 8.76 -3.50 -9.37
N GLU A 122 7.79 -2.74 -8.86
CA GLU A 122 7.27 -1.54 -9.52
C GLU A 122 8.03 -0.29 -9.07
N GLU A 123 9.28 -0.15 -9.53
CA GLU A 123 10.20 0.94 -9.15
C GLU A 123 9.65 2.35 -9.44
N LYS A 124 8.72 2.47 -10.40
CA LYS A 124 8.07 3.75 -10.74
C LYS A 124 7.03 4.20 -9.70
N LEU A 125 6.65 3.33 -8.76
CA LEU A 125 5.63 3.64 -7.75
C LEU A 125 6.18 4.30 -6.50
N TYR A 126 7.49 4.55 -6.40
CA TYR A 126 8.04 5.22 -5.23
C TYR A 126 9.17 6.18 -5.59
N TYR A 127 9.23 7.26 -4.81
CA TYR A 127 10.29 8.24 -4.84
C TYR A 127 11.11 8.10 -3.56
N ALA A 128 12.40 7.85 -3.75
CA ALA A 128 13.43 7.83 -2.72
C ALA A 128 14.48 8.87 -3.12
N PRO A 129 14.54 10.05 -2.46
CA PRO A 129 15.46 11.12 -2.85
C PRO A 129 16.95 10.73 -2.69
N ASP A 130 17.24 9.82 -1.75
CA ASP A 130 18.59 9.36 -1.41
C ASP A 130 18.81 7.87 -1.68
N GLN A 131 20.07 7.43 -1.77
CA GLN A 131 20.45 6.00 -1.83
C GLN A 131 20.02 5.18 -0.60
N ASN A 132 19.46 5.82 0.43
CA ASN A 132 18.97 5.20 1.65
C ASN A 132 17.46 4.90 1.63
N GLY A 133 16.69 5.50 0.72
CA GLY A 133 15.26 5.25 0.60
C GLY A 133 15.00 4.00 -0.22
N ASP A 134 14.28 3.04 0.35
CA ASP A 134 13.84 1.83 -0.35
C ASP A 134 12.42 1.41 0.05
N TRP A 135 11.80 0.61 -0.83
CA TRP A 135 10.62 -0.17 -0.48
C TRP A 135 10.93 -1.64 -0.73
N LYS A 136 10.88 -2.42 0.35
CA LYS A 136 11.15 -3.86 0.31
C LYS A 136 10.05 -4.65 0.97
N VAL A 137 9.82 -5.87 0.49
CA VAL A 137 8.79 -6.76 1.00
C VAL A 137 9.31 -8.17 1.24
N ILE A 138 8.58 -8.89 2.10
CA ILE A 138 8.73 -10.34 2.30
C ILE A 138 7.33 -10.96 2.16
N PRO A 139 7.00 -11.55 1.00
CA PRO A 139 5.71 -12.18 0.80
C PRO A 139 5.62 -13.50 1.58
N LEU A 140 4.51 -13.71 2.27
CA LEU A 140 4.21 -14.94 3.00
C LEU A 140 3.07 -15.72 2.34
N MET A 141 2.07 -15.02 1.81
CA MET A 141 0.89 -15.60 1.16
C MET A 141 0.32 -14.61 0.14
N HIS A 142 -0.22 -15.12 -0.97
CA HIS A 142 -1.01 -14.32 -1.92
C HIS A 142 -2.15 -15.12 -2.54
N THR A 143 -3.16 -14.42 -3.06
CA THR A 143 -4.29 -15.01 -3.80
C THR A 143 -4.62 -14.11 -4.98
N PHE A 144 -4.25 -14.52 -6.19
CA PHE A 144 -4.50 -13.75 -7.41
C PHE A 144 -5.26 -14.57 -8.47
N PRO A 145 -6.40 -14.09 -8.98
CA PRO A 145 -7.18 -12.96 -8.46
C PRO A 145 -7.82 -13.29 -7.10
N ALA A 146 -8.14 -12.27 -6.30
CA ALA A 146 -8.59 -12.44 -4.91
C ALA A 146 -9.95 -13.12 -4.75
N PHE A 147 -10.80 -13.06 -5.78
CA PHE A 147 -12.09 -13.76 -5.78
C PHE A 147 -11.97 -15.28 -5.97
N CYS A 148 -10.78 -15.79 -6.32
CA CYS A 148 -10.54 -17.21 -6.56
C CYS A 148 -9.72 -17.83 -5.42
N GLU A 149 -10.39 -18.19 -4.32
CA GLU A 149 -9.72 -18.73 -3.12
C GLU A 149 -8.86 -19.96 -3.38
N SER A 150 -9.23 -20.79 -4.37
CA SER A 150 -8.44 -21.97 -4.77
C SER A 150 -7.06 -21.63 -5.37
N LYS A 151 -6.80 -20.37 -5.71
CA LYS A 151 -5.48 -19.89 -6.18
C LYS A 151 -4.59 -19.35 -5.05
N LYS A 152 -5.02 -19.45 -3.80
CA LYS A 152 -4.22 -19.07 -2.64
C LYS A 152 -2.93 -19.88 -2.62
N THR A 153 -1.81 -19.18 -2.54
CA THR A 153 -0.46 -19.74 -2.55
C THR A 153 0.29 -19.25 -1.31
N VAL A 154 0.91 -20.18 -0.59
CA VAL A 154 1.82 -19.87 0.54
C VAL A 154 3.26 -19.92 0.05
N ILE A 155 4.05 -18.94 0.47
CA ILE A 155 5.48 -18.88 0.18
C ILE A 155 6.22 -19.67 1.26
N GLU A 156 6.26 -20.99 1.09
CA GLU A 156 6.74 -21.97 2.09
C GLU A 156 8.12 -21.62 2.68
N SER A 157 9.05 -21.13 1.85
CA SER A 157 10.40 -20.76 2.29
C SER A 157 10.43 -19.61 3.28
N ASN A 158 9.49 -18.67 3.18
CA ASN A 158 9.33 -17.55 4.12
C ASN A 158 8.39 -17.94 5.26
N GLY A 159 7.31 -18.66 4.97
CA GLY A 159 6.35 -19.13 5.98
C GLY A 159 7.00 -20.01 7.06
N LYS A 160 7.99 -20.85 6.70
CA LYS A 160 8.78 -21.64 7.66
C LYS A 160 9.59 -20.79 8.65
N LEU A 161 9.91 -19.55 8.29
CA LEU A 161 10.62 -18.60 9.17
C LEU A 161 9.66 -17.83 10.08
N CYS A 162 8.35 -17.89 9.82
CA CYS A 162 7.33 -17.25 10.65
C CYS A 162 6.16 -18.19 10.96
N PRO A 163 6.40 -19.38 11.55
CA PRO A 163 5.36 -20.37 11.77
C PRO A 163 4.19 -19.84 12.61
N LYS A 164 4.43 -18.99 13.61
CA LYS A 164 3.37 -18.43 14.46
C LYS A 164 2.58 -17.34 13.75
N THR A 165 3.24 -16.49 12.97
CA THR A 165 2.58 -15.52 12.10
C THR A 165 1.69 -16.25 11.10
N MET A 166 2.19 -17.31 10.45
CA MET A 166 1.41 -18.10 9.50
C MET A 166 0.21 -18.81 10.15
N GLU A 167 0.37 -19.35 11.35
CA GLU A 167 -0.71 -19.95 12.14
C GLU A 167 -1.81 -18.91 12.43
N LEU A 168 -1.44 -17.74 12.95
CA LEU A 168 -2.36 -16.64 13.26
C LEU A 168 -3.09 -16.13 12.01
N MET A 169 -2.35 -15.90 10.91
CA MET A 169 -2.93 -15.37 9.68
C MET A 169 -3.84 -16.38 8.98
N SER A 170 -3.52 -17.68 9.06
CA SER A 170 -4.36 -18.74 8.47
C SER A 170 -5.69 -18.91 9.19
N ALA A 171 -5.79 -18.47 10.45
CA ALA A 171 -7.04 -18.46 11.21
C ALA A 171 -7.98 -17.30 10.82
N ILE A 172 -7.51 -16.30 10.08
CA ILE A 172 -8.32 -15.16 9.65
C ILE A 172 -9.29 -15.60 8.53
N PRO A 173 -10.62 -15.45 8.74
CA PRO A 173 -11.60 -15.77 7.70
C PRO A 173 -11.40 -14.87 6.48
N GLY A 174 -11.31 -15.47 5.29
CA GLY A 174 -11.20 -14.71 4.05
C GLY A 174 -9.85 -14.03 3.82
N ILE A 175 -8.78 -14.45 4.48
CA ILE A 175 -7.42 -13.98 4.20
C ILE A 175 -7.03 -14.21 2.73
N ARG A 176 -6.39 -13.24 2.09
CA ARG A 176 -5.97 -13.28 0.68
C ARG A 176 -4.50 -13.03 0.47
N THR A 177 -3.94 -12.03 1.15
CA THR A 177 -2.54 -11.64 1.04
C THR A 177 -1.97 -11.48 2.44
N VAL A 178 -0.70 -11.85 2.61
CA VAL A 178 0.09 -11.57 3.82
C VAL A 178 1.53 -11.30 3.39
N LEU A 179 2.08 -10.15 3.79
CA LEU A 179 3.48 -9.81 3.56
C LEU A 179 3.99 -8.81 4.60
N PHE A 180 5.28 -8.88 4.93
CA PHE A 180 5.95 -7.78 5.62
C PHE A 180 6.34 -6.71 4.60
N SER A 181 6.14 -5.45 4.94
CA SER A 181 6.51 -4.31 4.09
C SER A 181 7.37 -3.33 4.89
N ARG A 182 8.54 -3.00 4.35
CA ARG A 182 9.49 -2.03 4.89
C ARG A 182 9.57 -0.81 3.98
N LEU A 183 9.30 0.36 4.54
CA LEU A 183 9.74 1.63 3.95
C LEU A 183 10.99 2.10 4.68
N GLY A 184 12.05 2.32 3.92
CA GLY A 184 13.26 2.98 4.40
C GLY A 184 13.01 4.44 4.82
N PRO A 185 14.02 5.07 5.44
CA PRO A 185 14.00 6.50 5.75
C PRO A 185 13.63 7.37 4.56
N GLU A 186 12.83 8.40 4.78
CA GLU A 186 12.47 9.43 3.78
C GLU A 186 11.84 8.88 2.48
N THR A 187 11.32 7.65 2.50
CA THR A 187 10.67 7.02 1.35
C THR A 187 9.19 7.39 1.25
N ARG A 188 8.73 7.72 0.04
CA ARG A 188 7.30 7.89 -0.28
C ARG A 188 6.90 7.10 -1.51
N LEU A 189 5.69 6.54 -1.48
CA LEU A 189 5.05 5.95 -2.65
C LEU A 189 4.27 7.06 -3.39
N SER A 190 4.28 7.02 -4.71
CA SER A 190 3.43 7.89 -5.53
C SER A 190 1.96 7.49 -5.38
N CYS A 191 1.06 8.37 -5.80
CA CYS A 191 -0.38 8.11 -5.75
C CYS A 191 -0.73 6.97 -6.72
N HIS A 192 -1.39 5.92 -6.24
CA HIS A 192 -1.79 4.77 -7.06
C HIS A 192 -3.07 4.11 -6.53
N GLN A 193 -3.62 3.17 -7.30
CA GLN A 193 -4.67 2.25 -6.88
C GLN A 193 -4.08 0.83 -6.79
N GLY A 194 -4.66 -0.02 -5.95
CA GLY A 194 -4.35 -1.45 -5.96
C GLY A 194 -4.89 -2.12 -7.21
N TRP A 195 -4.35 -3.29 -7.56
CA TRP A 195 -4.78 -4.03 -8.75
C TRP A 195 -6.25 -4.44 -8.66
N CYS A 196 -7.04 -4.18 -9.71
CA CYS A 196 -8.49 -4.33 -9.69
C CYS A 196 -8.98 -5.75 -9.36
N ASP A 197 -8.18 -6.77 -9.67
CA ASP A 197 -8.51 -8.17 -9.43
C ASP A 197 -8.18 -8.65 -8.01
N LEU A 198 -7.55 -7.79 -7.21
CA LEU A 198 -7.37 -7.89 -5.77
C LEU A 198 -8.19 -6.83 -5.02
N ALA A 199 -7.85 -5.55 -5.21
CA ALA A 199 -8.32 -4.41 -4.44
C ALA A 199 -9.85 -4.27 -4.44
N ASN A 200 -10.51 -4.63 -5.55
CA ASN A 200 -11.97 -4.54 -5.64
C ASN A 200 -12.73 -5.56 -4.78
N TYR A 201 -12.03 -6.57 -4.26
CA TYR A 201 -12.61 -7.71 -3.54
C TYR A 201 -12.19 -7.80 -2.07
N VAL A 202 -11.23 -6.97 -1.65
CA VAL A 202 -10.65 -7.00 -0.31
C VAL A 202 -10.76 -5.64 0.39
N LEU A 203 -10.44 -5.64 1.68
CA LEU A 203 -9.98 -4.47 2.42
C LEU A 203 -8.56 -4.76 2.89
N ARG A 204 -7.69 -3.76 2.75
CA ARG A 204 -6.28 -3.86 3.14
C ARG A 204 -6.11 -3.44 4.58
N CYS A 205 -5.39 -4.27 5.33
CA CYS A 205 -5.09 -4.07 6.73
C CYS A 205 -3.59 -3.87 6.92
N HIS A 206 -3.22 -2.87 7.72
CA HIS A 206 -1.85 -2.62 8.15
C HIS A 206 -1.75 -2.81 9.66
N LEU A 207 -0.93 -3.77 10.10
CA LEU A 207 -0.50 -3.89 11.50
C LEU A 207 0.92 -3.30 11.63
N PRO A 208 1.08 -2.16 12.31
CA PRO A 208 2.40 -1.59 12.55
C PRO A 208 3.23 -2.47 13.49
N LEU A 209 4.47 -2.80 13.09
CA LEU A 209 5.39 -3.61 13.87
C LEU A 209 6.58 -2.77 14.35
N ILE A 210 7.22 -2.04 13.45
CA ILE A 210 8.29 -1.09 13.77
C ILE A 210 7.88 0.24 13.14
N VAL A 211 7.71 1.26 13.98
CA VAL A 211 7.39 2.62 13.53
C VAL A 211 8.41 3.59 14.13
N PRO A 212 8.74 4.67 13.41
CA PRO A 212 9.62 5.72 13.92
C PRO A 212 9.13 6.30 15.24
N LYS A 213 10.06 6.75 16.09
CA LYS A 213 9.73 7.35 17.39
C LYS A 213 9.03 8.70 17.22
N LYS A 214 9.39 9.44 16.16
CA LYS A 214 8.76 10.72 15.84
C LYS A 214 7.28 10.50 15.51
N PRO A 215 6.33 11.07 16.28
CA PRO A 215 4.91 10.94 16.01
C PRO A 215 4.54 11.49 14.63
N ASN A 216 3.51 10.93 14.00
CA ASN A 216 2.93 11.41 12.73
C ASN A 216 3.93 11.52 11.57
N SER A 217 5.04 10.78 11.63
CA SER A 217 6.09 10.79 10.60
C SER A 217 5.90 9.73 9.53
N CYS A 218 5.01 8.76 9.73
CA CYS A 218 4.72 7.71 8.75
C CYS A 218 3.24 7.33 8.74
N GLY A 219 2.74 6.92 7.58
CA GLY A 219 1.33 6.55 7.46
C GLY A 219 0.86 6.33 6.03
N MET A 220 -0.44 6.51 5.87
CA MET A 220 -1.19 6.39 4.64
C MET A 220 -1.97 7.67 4.37
N TRP A 221 -2.06 8.04 3.09
CA TRP A 221 -3.06 8.95 2.56
C TRP A 221 -3.95 8.12 1.64
N VAL A 222 -5.26 8.20 1.81
CA VAL A 222 -6.26 7.48 0.99
C VAL A 222 -7.31 8.48 0.59
N GLU A 223 -7.30 8.89 -0.69
CA GLU A 223 -7.91 10.14 -1.14
C GLU A 223 -7.56 11.25 -0.12
N ARG A 224 -8.43 12.22 0.12
CA ARG A 224 -8.15 13.38 1.00
C ARG A 224 -8.07 13.09 2.51
N GLU A 225 -7.75 11.87 2.94
CA GLU A 225 -7.65 11.51 4.37
C GLU A 225 -6.33 10.82 4.72
N VAL A 226 -5.63 11.40 5.71
CA VAL A 226 -4.36 10.89 6.24
C VAL A 226 -4.62 10.11 7.53
N ARG A 227 -4.01 8.93 7.64
CA ARG A 227 -3.93 8.15 8.88
C ARG A 227 -2.49 7.73 9.13
N TYR A 228 -2.01 8.03 10.33
CA TYR A 228 -0.64 7.69 10.74
C TYR A 228 -0.57 6.28 11.30
N HIS A 229 0.51 5.57 11.00
CA HIS A 229 0.79 4.30 11.66
C HIS A 229 1.22 4.56 13.10
N LYS A 230 0.60 3.84 14.05
CA LYS A 230 0.96 3.91 15.47
C LYS A 230 1.16 2.51 16.04
N PRO A 231 2.02 2.35 17.07
CA PRO A 231 2.14 1.07 17.74
C PRO A 231 0.78 0.61 18.24
N LYS A 232 0.48 -0.69 18.08
CA LYS A 232 -0.78 -1.29 18.54
C LYS A 232 -2.06 -0.69 17.94
N GLU A 233 -2.00 -0.10 16.74
CA GLU A 233 -3.18 0.42 16.03
C GLU A 233 -3.25 -0.16 14.62
N ILE A 234 -4.22 -1.05 14.36
CA ILE A 234 -4.47 -1.59 13.02
C ILE A 234 -5.19 -0.53 12.19
N LEU A 235 -4.69 -0.25 10.99
CA LEU A 235 -5.42 0.53 9.99
C LEU A 235 -6.08 -0.41 9.00
N VAL A 236 -7.35 -0.15 8.67
CA VAL A 236 -8.07 -0.85 7.60
C VAL A 236 -8.59 0.18 6.61
N PHE A 237 -8.30 -0.02 5.32
CA PHE A 237 -8.66 0.92 4.27
C PHE A 237 -8.99 0.21 2.96
N ASP A 238 -9.64 0.96 2.07
CA ASP A 238 -9.97 0.53 0.72
C ASP A 238 -8.83 0.89 -0.24
N ASP A 239 -7.93 -0.06 -0.53
CA ASP A 239 -6.81 0.16 -1.45
C ASP A 239 -7.24 0.23 -2.92
N SER A 240 -8.53 0.03 -3.22
CA SER A 240 -9.05 0.33 -4.56
C SER A 240 -9.18 1.83 -4.83
N LYS A 241 -9.13 2.65 -3.77
CA LYS A 241 -9.10 4.11 -3.88
C LYS A 241 -7.68 4.58 -4.13
N PHE A 242 -7.53 5.79 -4.68
CA PHE A 242 -6.23 6.43 -4.80
C PHE A 242 -5.59 6.58 -3.43
N HIS A 243 -4.37 6.09 -3.29
CA HIS A 243 -3.64 6.11 -2.03
C HIS A 243 -2.14 6.23 -2.24
N LYS A 244 -1.46 6.64 -1.18
CA LYS A 244 0.00 6.63 -1.07
C LYS A 244 0.44 6.33 0.36
N ALA A 245 1.61 5.71 0.47
CA ALA A 245 2.26 5.44 1.75
C ALA A 245 3.49 6.34 1.91
N PHE A 246 3.79 6.78 3.12
CA PHE A 246 4.95 7.65 3.36
C PHE A 246 5.69 7.31 4.66
N ASN A 247 6.99 7.51 4.65
CA ASN A 247 7.86 7.56 5.82
C ASN A 247 8.74 8.81 5.73
N ALA A 248 8.32 9.89 6.38
CA ALA A 248 9.03 11.16 6.45
C ALA A 248 9.99 11.23 7.65
N SER A 249 10.47 10.08 8.13
CA SER A 249 11.42 9.99 9.23
C SER A 249 12.79 9.48 8.76
N ASN A 250 13.78 9.62 9.62
CA ASN A 250 15.11 9.03 9.44
C ASN A 250 15.24 7.57 9.94
N GLU A 251 14.14 6.99 10.45
CA GLU A 251 14.07 5.59 10.91
C GLU A 251 13.27 4.76 9.90
N GLU A 252 13.42 3.44 9.93
CA GLU A 252 12.60 2.56 9.09
C GLU A 252 11.18 2.40 9.64
N ARG A 253 10.24 2.12 8.73
CA ARG A 253 8.88 1.72 9.07
C ARG A 253 8.61 0.33 8.51
N ILE A 254 8.34 -0.63 9.40
CA ILE A 254 7.99 -2.01 9.04
C ILE A 254 6.59 -2.34 9.56
N ILE A 255 5.74 -2.83 8.66
CA ILE A 255 4.36 -3.21 8.94
C ILE A 255 4.08 -4.60 8.37
N LEU A 256 3.11 -5.30 8.94
CA LEU A 256 2.48 -6.45 8.29
C LEU A 256 1.29 -5.93 7.46
N ILE A 257 1.34 -6.16 6.15
CA ILE A 257 0.21 -5.93 5.25
C ILE A 257 -0.53 -7.26 5.09
N PHE A 258 -1.84 -7.22 5.26
CA PHE A 258 -2.69 -8.36 4.93
C PHE A 258 -4.04 -7.91 4.39
N ASP A 259 -4.57 -8.68 3.45
CA ASP A 259 -5.81 -8.38 2.76
C ASP A 259 -6.89 -9.39 3.15
N ILE A 260 -8.06 -8.90 3.56
CA ILE A 260 -9.22 -9.72 3.95
C ILE A 260 -10.34 -9.48 2.95
N VAL A 261 -11.03 -10.54 2.54
CA VAL A 261 -12.25 -10.43 1.71
C VAL A 261 -13.19 -9.39 2.32
N ARG A 262 -13.61 -8.45 1.49
CA ARG A 262 -14.52 -7.37 1.88
C ARG A 262 -15.85 -7.94 2.39
N PRO A 263 -16.36 -7.48 3.54
CA PRO A 263 -17.70 -7.81 4.01
C PRO A 263 -18.77 -7.55 2.95
N LYS A 264 -19.78 -8.43 2.84
CA LYS A 264 -20.86 -8.31 1.84
C LYS A 264 -21.68 -7.02 1.96
N SER A 265 -21.67 -6.38 3.13
CA SER A 265 -22.33 -5.10 3.39
C SER A 265 -21.60 -3.90 2.79
N ILE A 266 -20.34 -4.07 2.38
CA ILE A 266 -19.51 -2.99 1.83
C ILE A 266 -19.44 -3.16 0.31
N PRO A 267 -19.71 -2.11 -0.49
CA PRO A 267 -19.63 -2.17 -1.95
C PRO A 267 -18.24 -2.61 -2.43
N LYS A 268 -18.19 -3.29 -3.60
CA LYS A 268 -16.92 -3.60 -4.26
C LYS A 268 -16.11 -2.33 -4.53
N GLY A 269 -14.79 -2.50 -4.52
CA GLY A 269 -13.88 -1.42 -4.91
C GLY A 269 -13.99 -1.05 -6.39
N LEU A 270 -13.40 0.09 -6.74
CA LEU A 270 -13.52 0.72 -8.07
C LEU A 270 -12.16 0.95 -8.74
N ALA A 271 -11.13 0.21 -8.33
CA ALA A 271 -9.83 0.27 -8.99
C ALA A 271 -9.93 -0.18 -10.45
N THR A 272 -9.18 0.51 -11.29
CA THR A 272 -9.00 0.21 -12.71
C THR A 272 -7.59 -0.28 -12.96
N GLY A 273 -7.42 -1.20 -13.91
CA GLY A 273 -6.13 -1.83 -14.22
C GLY A 273 -5.93 -3.17 -13.52
N GLY A 274 -5.49 -4.19 -14.28
CA GLY A 274 -5.14 -5.51 -13.74
C GLY A 274 -3.75 -5.49 -13.08
N HIS A 275 -3.35 -6.61 -12.49
CA HIS A 275 -1.95 -6.82 -12.12
C HIS A 275 -1.05 -6.67 -13.35
N THR A 276 0.14 -6.11 -13.13
CA THR A 276 1.10 -5.81 -14.20
C THR A 276 1.89 -7.07 -14.58
N GLU A 277 2.39 -7.13 -15.83
CA GLU A 277 3.32 -8.20 -16.25
C GLU A 277 4.59 -8.25 -15.38
N GLN A 278 4.95 -7.12 -14.74
CA GLN A 278 6.05 -7.00 -13.79
C GLN A 278 5.75 -7.71 -12.47
N LEU A 279 4.51 -7.61 -11.97
CA LEU A 279 4.08 -8.40 -10.82
C LEU A 279 4.02 -9.89 -11.16
N ASP A 280 3.51 -10.25 -12.35
CA ASP A 280 3.50 -11.65 -12.78
C ASP A 280 4.92 -12.21 -12.83
N SER A 281 5.84 -11.44 -13.40
CA SER A 281 7.26 -11.79 -13.44
C SER A 281 7.87 -11.90 -12.04
N PHE A 282 7.48 -11.04 -11.09
CA PHE A 282 7.90 -11.12 -9.69
C PHE A 282 7.35 -12.36 -9.00
N ILE A 283 6.06 -12.65 -9.16
CA ILE A 283 5.41 -13.86 -8.61
C ILE A 283 6.06 -15.12 -9.17
N GLU A 284 6.32 -15.16 -10.48
CA GLU A 284 6.99 -16.29 -11.13
C GLU A 284 8.46 -16.41 -10.74
N ALA A 285 9.21 -15.31 -10.67
CA ALA A 285 10.59 -15.30 -10.18
C ALA A 285 10.67 -15.77 -8.72
N TYR A 286 9.69 -15.38 -7.88
CA TYR A 286 9.59 -15.87 -6.51
C TYR A 286 9.28 -17.37 -6.47
N LYS A 287 8.31 -17.86 -7.26
CA LYS A 287 8.03 -19.31 -7.37
C LYS A 287 9.27 -20.09 -7.83
N GLN A 288 10.04 -19.56 -8.79
CA GLN A 288 11.24 -20.21 -9.33
C GLN A 288 12.42 -20.21 -8.35
N SER A 289 12.63 -19.13 -7.59
CA SER A 289 13.69 -19.06 -6.57
C SER A 289 13.49 -20.04 -5.40
N ILE A 290 12.25 -20.54 -5.22
CA ILE A 290 11.89 -21.56 -4.22
C ILE A 290 12.04 -22.98 -4.77
N GLY A 291 12.05 -23.16 -6.09
CA GLY A 291 12.26 -24.48 -6.73
C GLY A 291 13.73 -24.91 -6.84
N ALA A 292 14.68 -24.03 -6.48
CA ALA A 292 16.11 -24.24 -6.66
C ALA A 292 16.90 -24.48 -5.35
N LEU A 293 16.23 -24.71 -4.22
CA LEU A 293 16.84 -25.02 -2.92
C LEU A 293 16.35 -26.36 -2.37
#